data_AF-G2Y8P7-F1
#
_entry.id   AF-G2Y8P7-F1
#
_cell.length_a   1.000
_cell.length_b   1.000
_cell.length_c   1.000
_cell.angle_alpha   90.00
_cell.angle_beta   90.00
_cell.angle_gamma   90.00
#
_symmetry.space_group_name_H-M   'P 1'
#
loop_
_entity.id
_entity.type
_entity.pdbx_description
1 polymer ?
#
loop_
_entity_poly.entity_id
_entity_poly.type
_entity_poly.pdbx_seq_one_letter_code
_entity_poly.pdbx_strand_id
1 'polypeptide(L)'
;MGYRTSPGSTPKNIIHPSIEPDKFIVGPNGYAESKYISKLLISYASDKFLPHGYEFSLTRVGQIAGPVRGKGLWNKTEWFPSLVLSCIHLCSIPSHLGSSLGKIDWVPVDILADIIADLALTNNVQHEVRQDVELKAGAGTVLKDGELDKILENNPAAKLLEFYEDVLGGGEEGNVLETEKTKKASKALNDFKGVKREWIAKWISE
;
A
#
# COMPACT_ATOMS: atom_id res chain seq x y z
N MET A 1 -9.30 0.08 -5.99
CA MET A 1 -8.01 0.33 -6.68
C MET A 1 -7.20 -0.96 -6.91
N GLY A 2 -7.49 -1.66 -8.00
CA GLY A 2 -6.71 -2.83 -8.46
C GLY A 2 -7.48 -4.14 -8.42
N TYR A 3 -6.97 -5.15 -9.11
CA TYR A 3 -7.68 -6.39 -9.40
C TYR A 3 -8.12 -7.19 -8.15
N ARG A 4 -9.36 -7.70 -8.21
CA ARG A 4 -9.97 -8.63 -7.25
C ARG A 4 -10.28 -9.95 -7.97
N THR A 5 -10.00 -11.09 -7.34
CA THR A 5 -10.56 -12.39 -7.75
C THR A 5 -11.93 -12.62 -7.08
N SER A 6 -12.63 -13.69 -7.45
CA SER A 6 -13.98 -14.01 -6.93
C SER A 6 -14.14 -14.07 -5.39
N PRO A 7 -13.12 -14.30 -4.54
CA PRO A 7 -13.18 -14.08 -3.08
C PRO A 7 -12.80 -12.63 -2.63
N GLY A 8 -12.96 -11.62 -3.49
CA GLY A 8 -12.75 -10.20 -3.17
C GLY A 8 -11.30 -9.75 -2.90
N SER A 9 -10.35 -10.68 -2.94
CA SER A 9 -8.94 -10.44 -2.58
C SER A 9 -8.07 -10.20 -3.82
N THR A 10 -7.00 -9.43 -3.67
CA THR A 10 -5.98 -9.24 -4.70
C THR A 10 -4.97 -10.40 -4.67
N PRO A 11 -4.80 -11.16 -5.77
CA PRO A 11 -4.05 -12.41 -5.77
C PRO A 11 -2.53 -12.21 -5.75
N LYS A 12 -1.81 -13.20 -5.19
CA LYS A 12 -0.34 -13.25 -5.08
C LYS A 12 0.39 -13.39 -6.41
N ASN A 13 -0.21 -14.13 -7.34
CA ASN A 13 0.29 -14.37 -8.68
C ASN A 13 0.48 -13.04 -9.44
N ILE A 14 1.20 -13.06 -10.56
CA ILE A 14 1.20 -11.92 -11.47
C ILE A 14 -0.22 -11.80 -12.04
N ILE A 15 -0.78 -10.58 -11.97
CA ILE A 15 -2.03 -10.28 -12.62
C ILE A 15 -1.60 -9.71 -13.97
N HIS A 16 -1.75 -10.50 -15.02
CA HIS A 16 -1.39 -10.07 -16.38
C HIS A 16 -2.43 -9.06 -16.88
N PRO A 17 -2.10 -8.15 -17.82
CA PRO A 17 -3.04 -7.19 -18.35
C PRO A 17 -4.28 -7.88 -18.96
N SER A 18 -5.43 -7.22 -18.91
CA SER A 18 -6.60 -7.72 -19.64
C SER A 18 -6.58 -7.18 -21.07
N ILE A 19 -6.99 -8.02 -22.00
CA ILE A 19 -7.30 -7.60 -23.38
C ILE A 19 -8.65 -6.86 -23.45
N GLU A 20 -9.43 -6.90 -22.36
CA GLU A 20 -10.69 -6.17 -22.18
C GLU A 20 -10.36 -4.70 -21.79
N PRO A 21 -10.66 -3.69 -22.63
CA PRO A 21 -10.23 -2.30 -22.39
C PRO A 21 -10.89 -1.66 -21.16
N ASP A 22 -12.03 -2.18 -20.73
CA ASP A 22 -12.87 -1.60 -19.67
C ASP A 22 -12.46 -2.06 -18.26
N LYS A 23 -11.37 -2.84 -18.13
CA LYS A 23 -11.06 -3.64 -16.93
C LYS A 23 -9.72 -3.30 -16.29
N PHE A 24 -9.72 -2.23 -15.50
CA PHE A 24 -8.55 -1.77 -14.75
C PHE A 24 -8.04 -2.82 -13.73
N ILE A 25 -6.84 -3.35 -14.00
CA ILE A 25 -6.17 -4.37 -13.18
C ILE A 25 -5.21 -3.77 -12.14
N VAL A 26 -4.59 -2.65 -12.50
CA VAL A 26 -3.71 -1.85 -11.65
C VAL A 26 -4.52 -0.66 -11.12
N GLY A 27 -4.13 -0.08 -9.98
CA GLY A 27 -4.71 1.20 -9.55
C GLY A 27 -4.43 2.31 -10.58
N PRO A 28 -5.36 3.25 -10.81
CA PRO A 28 -5.25 4.25 -11.89
C PRO A 28 -4.29 5.40 -11.55
N ASN A 29 -3.04 5.07 -11.20
CA ASN A 29 -1.98 6.05 -10.94
C ASN A 29 -0.58 5.48 -11.21
N GLY A 30 0.34 6.37 -11.59
CA GLY A 30 1.73 6.02 -11.95
C GLY A 30 2.53 5.35 -10.82
N TYR A 31 2.13 5.51 -9.55
CA TYR A 31 2.72 4.75 -8.45
C TYR A 31 2.38 3.26 -8.58
N ALA A 32 1.11 2.91 -8.73
CA ALA A 32 0.69 1.53 -8.90
C ALA A 32 1.26 0.90 -10.19
N GLU A 33 1.29 1.66 -11.30
CA GLU A 33 1.93 1.23 -12.56
C GLU A 33 3.43 0.97 -12.40
N SER A 34 4.19 1.87 -11.76
CA SER A 34 5.63 1.69 -11.56
C SER A 34 5.96 0.48 -10.67
N LYS A 35 5.15 0.20 -9.65
CA LYS A 35 5.25 -1.01 -8.82
C LYS A 35 4.88 -2.28 -9.61
N TYR A 36 3.92 -2.19 -10.52
CA TYR A 36 3.57 -3.30 -11.41
C TYR A 36 4.70 -3.62 -12.41
N ILE A 37 5.27 -2.62 -13.08
CA ILE A 37 6.44 -2.77 -13.95
C ILE A 37 7.63 -3.36 -13.17
N SER A 38 7.88 -2.88 -11.95
CA SER A 38 8.92 -3.44 -11.07
C SER A 38 8.72 -4.94 -10.81
N LYS A 39 7.47 -5.39 -10.61
CA LYS A 39 7.16 -6.82 -10.46
C LYS A 39 7.49 -7.63 -11.72
N LEU A 40 7.16 -7.12 -12.90
CA LEU A 40 7.45 -7.80 -14.17
C LEU A 40 8.97 -7.96 -14.39
N LEU A 41 9.75 -6.91 -14.12
CA LEU A 41 11.21 -6.95 -14.23
C LEU A 41 11.83 -7.98 -13.27
N ILE A 42 11.37 -8.04 -12.02
CA ILE A 42 11.85 -9.02 -11.03
C ILE A 42 11.45 -10.45 -11.42
N SER A 43 10.25 -10.66 -11.97
CA SER A 43 9.84 -11.99 -12.47
C SER A 43 10.72 -12.45 -13.64
N TYR A 44 11.00 -11.56 -14.60
CA TYR A 44 11.87 -11.87 -15.73
C TYR A 44 13.31 -12.16 -15.28
N ALA A 45 13.83 -11.39 -14.31
CA ALA A 45 15.14 -11.64 -13.72
C ALA A 45 15.21 -13.01 -13.02
N SER A 46 14.17 -13.38 -12.25
CA SER A 46 14.07 -14.69 -11.60
C SER A 46 14.12 -15.83 -12.63
N ASP A 47 13.27 -15.81 -13.65
CA ASP A 47 13.23 -16.83 -14.71
C ASP A 47 14.55 -16.93 -15.51
N LYS A 48 15.31 -15.84 -15.62
CA LYS A 48 16.59 -15.79 -16.35
C LYS A 48 17.81 -16.21 -15.52
N PHE A 49 17.87 -15.82 -14.25
CA PHE A 49 19.07 -15.99 -13.42
C PHE A 49 18.97 -17.10 -12.36
N LEU A 50 17.80 -17.73 -12.19
CA LEU A 50 17.66 -18.96 -11.40
C LEU A 50 18.63 -20.08 -11.83
N PRO A 51 18.86 -20.36 -13.14
CA PRO A 51 19.88 -21.34 -13.58
C PRO A 51 21.32 -20.94 -13.26
N HIS A 52 21.55 -19.79 -12.63
CA HIS A 52 22.85 -19.29 -12.20
C HIS A 52 22.92 -19.12 -10.66
N GLY A 53 21.91 -19.60 -9.93
CA GLY A 53 21.87 -19.56 -8.46
C GLY A 53 21.40 -18.24 -7.86
N TYR A 54 20.79 -17.33 -8.64
CA TYR A 54 20.22 -16.10 -8.11
C TYR A 54 18.74 -16.29 -7.77
N GLU A 55 18.40 -16.09 -6.49
CA GLU A 55 17.03 -16.10 -5.99
C GLU A 55 16.52 -14.66 -5.79
N PHE A 56 15.24 -14.44 -6.06
CA PHE A 56 14.58 -13.14 -5.93
C PHE A 56 13.29 -13.28 -5.13
N SER A 57 13.10 -12.40 -4.15
CA SER A 57 11.86 -12.32 -3.36
C SER A 57 11.15 -10.99 -3.55
N LEU A 58 9.82 -11.02 -3.57
CA LEU A 58 8.97 -9.85 -3.76
C LEU A 58 7.83 -9.81 -2.74
N THR A 59 7.98 -8.94 -1.74
CA THR A 59 6.94 -8.68 -0.74
C THR A 59 6.03 -7.55 -1.19
N ARG A 60 4.71 -7.76 -1.20
CA ARG A 60 3.72 -6.66 -1.30
C ARG A 60 3.36 -6.21 0.11
N VAL A 61 3.21 -4.91 0.29
CA VAL A 61 2.84 -4.28 1.56
C VAL A 61 1.56 -3.46 1.39
N GLY A 62 0.77 -3.38 2.46
CA GLY A 62 -0.36 -2.45 2.56
C GLY A 62 0.11 -1.06 3.02
N GLN A 63 -0.75 -0.33 3.73
CA GLN A 63 -0.34 0.90 4.42
C GLN A 63 0.72 0.56 5.48
N ILE A 64 1.85 1.26 5.43
CA ILE A 64 2.87 1.22 6.48
C ILE A 64 2.49 2.28 7.52
N ALA A 65 2.50 1.93 8.80
CA ALA A 65 2.25 2.86 9.89
C ALA A 65 3.54 3.18 10.67
N GLY A 66 3.51 4.22 11.51
CA GLY A 66 4.62 4.55 12.40
C GLY A 66 5.03 3.38 13.33
N PRO A 67 6.24 3.40 13.90
CA PRO A 67 6.71 2.35 14.79
C PRO A 67 5.90 2.31 16.09
N VAL A 68 5.84 1.15 16.74
CA VAL A 68 5.05 0.92 17.97
C VAL A 68 5.88 0.49 19.18
N ARG A 69 7.10 -0.03 18.98
CA ARG A 69 8.02 -0.48 20.02
C ARG A 69 8.97 0.62 20.52
N GLY A 70 9.21 1.65 19.70
CA GLY A 70 10.18 2.71 19.98
C GLY A 70 9.71 4.09 19.51
N LYS A 71 10.52 5.11 19.84
CA LYS A 71 10.33 6.48 19.31
C LYS A 71 10.56 6.47 17.79
N GLY A 72 9.70 7.18 17.06
CA GLY A 72 9.87 7.38 15.63
C GLY A 72 8.57 7.85 14.98
N LEU A 73 8.68 8.78 14.05
CA LEU A 73 7.52 9.42 13.44
C LEU A 73 6.88 8.52 12.38
N TRP A 74 5.55 8.52 12.31
CA TRP A 74 4.88 8.33 11.02
C TRP A 74 5.12 9.60 10.21
N ASN A 75 5.48 9.49 8.94
CA ASN A 75 5.69 10.64 8.06
C ASN A 75 4.46 11.55 8.03
N LYS A 76 4.61 12.79 8.52
CA LYS A 76 3.51 13.74 8.70
C LYS A 76 2.89 14.26 7.40
N THR A 77 3.50 13.96 6.24
CA THR A 77 2.94 14.27 4.90
C THR A 77 2.17 13.11 4.27
N GLU A 78 2.10 11.93 4.91
CA GLU A 78 1.16 10.88 4.49
C GLU A 78 -0.28 11.26 4.82
N TRP A 79 -1.25 10.63 4.14
CA TRP A 79 -2.66 10.98 4.22
C TRP A 79 -3.20 10.94 5.66
N PHE A 80 -3.00 9.84 6.40
CA PHE A 80 -3.60 9.71 7.73
C PHE A 80 -3.04 10.72 8.75
N PRO A 81 -1.70 10.90 8.89
CA PRO A 81 -1.14 11.99 9.69
C PRO A 81 -1.59 13.39 9.23
N SER A 82 -1.65 13.65 7.92
CA SER A 82 -2.11 14.94 7.38
C SER A 82 -3.56 15.21 7.74
N LEU A 83 -4.43 14.20 7.62
CA LEU A 83 -5.84 14.28 7.99
C LEU A 83 -6.01 14.59 9.48
N VAL A 84 -5.27 13.91 10.36
CA VAL A 84 -5.31 14.17 11.81
C VAL A 84 -4.91 15.61 12.12
N LEU A 85 -3.81 16.10 11.54
CA LEU A 85 -3.34 17.48 11.74
C LEU A 85 -4.38 18.51 11.26
N SER A 86 -4.98 18.27 10.09
CA SER A 86 -6.05 19.12 9.56
C SER A 86 -7.35 19.04 10.38
N CYS A 87 -7.71 17.89 10.94
CA CYS A 87 -8.83 17.77 11.87
C CYS A 87 -8.63 18.59 13.16
N ILE A 88 -7.39 18.62 13.67
CA ILE A 88 -7.01 19.46 14.82
C ILE A 88 -7.10 20.94 14.43
N HIS A 89 -6.53 21.34 13.29
CA HIS A 89 -6.56 22.72 12.80
C HIS A 89 -8.00 23.23 12.56
N LEU A 90 -8.85 22.42 11.94
CA LEU A 90 -10.25 22.74 11.62
C LEU A 90 -11.22 22.46 12.79
N CYS A 91 -10.72 22.05 13.96
CA CYS A 91 -11.50 21.66 15.14
C CYS A 91 -12.69 20.71 14.84
N SER A 92 -12.53 19.83 13.84
CA SER A 92 -13.61 19.00 13.30
C SER A 92 -13.07 17.68 12.72
N ILE A 93 -13.89 16.64 12.73
CA ILE A 93 -13.57 15.32 12.17
C ILE A 93 -14.60 14.92 11.12
N PRO A 94 -14.22 14.21 10.04
CA PRO A 94 -15.18 13.65 9.10
C PRO A 94 -16.02 12.56 9.79
N SER A 95 -17.31 12.49 9.44
CA SER A 95 -18.23 11.45 9.95
C SER A 95 -17.91 10.04 9.42
N HIS A 96 -17.21 9.95 8.28
CA HIS A 96 -16.72 8.72 7.67
C HIS A 96 -15.48 8.97 6.80
N LEU A 97 -14.65 7.96 6.61
CA LEU A 97 -13.48 8.00 5.71
C LEU A 97 -13.76 7.39 4.32
N GLY A 98 -15.03 7.23 3.95
CA GLY A 98 -15.43 6.51 2.74
C GLY A 98 -15.28 4.98 2.86
N SER A 99 -15.65 4.27 1.80
CA SER A 99 -15.61 2.80 1.68
C SER A 99 -14.18 2.24 1.60
N SER A 100 -13.23 3.05 1.13
CA SER A 100 -11.87 2.63 0.82
C SER A 100 -10.90 2.82 1.99
N LEU A 101 -10.92 3.98 2.68
CA LEU A 101 -10.05 4.25 3.85
C LEU A 101 -10.67 3.85 5.20
N GLY A 102 -11.96 3.52 5.25
CA GLY A 102 -12.63 3.07 6.48
C GLY A 102 -12.10 1.75 7.07
N LYS A 103 -11.32 0.97 6.29
CA LYS A 103 -10.69 -0.27 6.74
C LYS A 103 -9.26 -0.04 7.22
N ILE A 104 -9.02 -0.26 8.52
CA ILE A 104 -7.67 -0.24 9.10
C ILE A 104 -6.95 -1.57 8.77
N ASP A 105 -6.19 -1.58 7.69
CA ASP A 105 -5.36 -2.70 7.22
C ASP A 105 -3.88 -2.24 7.10
N TRP A 106 -3.31 -1.85 8.25
CA TRP A 106 -2.02 -1.16 8.35
C TRP A 106 -1.01 -1.98 9.15
N VAL A 107 0.27 -1.95 8.76
CA VAL A 107 1.37 -2.65 9.43
C VAL A 107 2.39 -1.63 9.97
N PRO A 108 2.66 -1.58 11.30
CA PRO A 108 3.74 -0.77 11.85
C PRO A 108 5.10 -1.09 11.23
N VAL A 109 5.89 -0.08 10.88
CA VAL A 109 7.18 -0.24 10.17
C VAL A 109 8.18 -1.16 10.89
N ASP A 110 8.17 -1.15 12.23
CA ASP A 110 9.02 -2.00 13.07
C ASP A 110 8.54 -3.46 13.15
N ILE A 111 7.24 -3.71 12.99
CA ILE A 111 6.70 -5.08 12.82
C ILE A 111 6.91 -5.56 11.38
N LEU A 112 6.79 -4.67 10.39
CA LEU A 112 7.10 -4.98 8.99
C LEU A 112 8.57 -5.38 8.79
N ALA A 113 9.50 -4.75 9.52
CA ALA A 113 10.91 -5.13 9.51
C ALA A 113 11.12 -6.58 9.97
N ASP A 114 10.51 -7.00 11.09
CA ASP A 114 10.53 -8.40 11.53
C ASP A 114 9.93 -9.34 10.48
N ILE A 115 8.80 -8.97 9.85
CA ILE A 115 8.14 -9.79 8.83
C ILE A 115 9.05 -9.99 7.60
N ILE A 116 9.76 -8.95 7.17
CA ILE A 116 10.72 -9.03 6.07
C ILE A 116 11.93 -9.90 6.47
N ALA A 117 12.41 -9.80 7.70
CA ALA A 117 13.50 -10.63 8.22
C ALA A 117 13.10 -12.12 8.33
N ASP A 118 11.92 -12.42 8.88
CA ASP A 118 11.35 -13.77 8.91
C ASP A 118 11.33 -14.38 7.50
N LEU A 119 10.78 -13.64 6.52
CA LEU A 119 10.64 -14.12 5.13
C LEU A 119 11.99 -14.29 4.43
N ALA A 120 12.95 -13.39 4.63
CA ALA A 120 14.27 -13.45 4.02
C ALA A 120 15.18 -14.55 4.62
N LEU A 121 14.89 -15.02 5.84
CA LEU A 121 15.65 -16.08 6.52
C LEU A 121 14.94 -17.45 6.48
N THR A 122 13.74 -17.52 5.88
CA THR A 122 12.97 -18.77 5.77
C THR A 122 13.24 -19.44 4.42
N ASN A 123 14.02 -20.53 4.44
CA ASN A 123 14.39 -21.34 3.27
C ASN A 123 13.21 -22.13 2.65
N ASN A 124 12.16 -21.45 2.17
CA ASN A 124 11.00 -22.05 1.51
C ASN A 124 11.03 -21.86 -0.01
N VAL A 125 11.71 -22.79 -0.70
CA VAL A 125 11.75 -22.83 -2.17
C VAL A 125 10.38 -23.23 -2.72
N GLN A 126 9.62 -22.27 -3.25
CA GLN A 126 8.45 -22.51 -4.10
C GLN A 126 8.53 -21.65 -5.37
N HIS A 127 9.07 -22.22 -6.45
CA HIS A 127 8.97 -21.64 -7.78
C HIS A 127 7.60 -21.91 -8.40
N GLU A 128 6.78 -20.87 -8.55
CA GLU A 128 5.57 -20.85 -9.39
C GLU A 128 5.87 -19.97 -10.62
N VAL A 129 5.42 -20.37 -11.83
CA VAL A 129 6.13 -20.09 -13.10
C VAL A 129 5.20 -19.51 -14.20
N ARG A 130 5.64 -18.42 -14.87
CA ARG A 130 5.08 -17.80 -16.13
C ARG A 130 3.64 -17.22 -15.98
N GLN A 131 3.04 -16.44 -16.91
CA GLN A 131 3.24 -16.33 -18.37
C GLN A 131 2.68 -15.01 -19.01
N ASP A 132 3.57 -14.13 -19.50
CA ASP A 132 3.52 -13.23 -20.69
C ASP A 132 2.38 -12.19 -20.99
N VAL A 133 2.73 -11.23 -21.87
CA VAL A 133 1.94 -10.27 -22.73
C VAL A 133 1.25 -9.00 -22.16
N GLU A 134 1.80 -7.83 -22.57
CA GLU A 134 1.25 -6.51 -23.01
C GLU A 134 -0.27 -6.17 -22.87
N LEU A 135 -0.76 -4.93 -22.63
CA LEU A 135 -0.26 -3.54 -22.36
C LEU A 135 -1.44 -2.76 -21.66
N LYS A 136 -1.59 -1.42 -21.44
CA LYS A 136 -0.88 -0.15 -21.74
C LYS A 136 -1.05 0.85 -20.54
N ALA A 137 -1.13 2.19 -20.73
CA ALA A 137 -1.17 3.21 -19.64
C ALA A 137 -1.76 4.61 -20.04
N GLY A 138 -2.04 5.47 -19.05
CA GLY A 138 -2.47 6.89 -19.18
C GLY A 138 -2.29 7.70 -17.88
N ALA A 139 -2.09 9.04 -17.95
CA ALA A 139 -1.51 9.83 -16.83
C ALA A 139 -2.21 11.16 -16.48
N GLY A 140 -1.89 11.73 -15.30
CA GLY A 140 -2.37 13.02 -14.77
C GLY A 140 -1.23 13.97 -14.31
N THR A 141 -1.54 15.23 -13.99
CA THR A 141 -0.58 16.37 -14.01
C THR A 141 -0.49 17.21 -12.71
N VAL A 142 0.46 18.16 -12.68
CA VAL A 142 0.89 18.96 -11.51
C VAL A 142 0.33 20.40 -11.54
N LEU A 143 0.02 20.96 -10.36
CA LEU A 143 -0.42 22.35 -10.15
C LEU A 143 0.71 23.26 -9.58
N LYS A 144 0.46 24.57 -9.39
CA LYS A 144 1.50 25.59 -9.15
C LYS A 144 1.33 26.41 -7.86
N ASP A 145 2.45 26.89 -7.34
CA ASP A 145 2.60 27.49 -5.99
C ASP A 145 2.48 29.02 -5.92
N GLY A 146 2.45 29.54 -4.69
CA GLY A 146 2.54 30.97 -4.36
C GLY A 146 1.80 31.32 -3.06
N GLU A 147 0.50 31.06 -3.03
CA GLU A 147 -0.36 31.20 -1.84
C GLU A 147 -0.53 29.88 -1.09
N LEU A 148 -0.28 28.76 -1.80
CA LEU A 148 -0.44 27.39 -1.34
C LEU A 148 0.36 27.10 -0.05
N ASP A 149 1.64 27.49 0.03
CA ASP A 149 2.54 27.09 1.11
C ASP A 149 2.02 27.41 2.51
N LYS A 150 1.47 28.62 2.72
CA LYS A 150 0.91 29.03 4.03
C LYS A 150 -0.33 28.23 4.43
N ILE A 151 -1.15 27.85 3.45
CA ILE A 151 -2.30 26.98 3.67
C ILE A 151 -1.80 25.58 4.03
N LEU A 152 -0.74 25.11 3.36
CA LEU A 152 -0.18 23.77 3.50
C LEU A 152 0.71 23.57 4.74
N GLU A 153 1.23 24.64 5.34
CA GLU A 153 1.86 24.62 6.67
C GLU A 153 0.84 24.35 7.78
N ASN A 154 -0.38 24.90 7.64
CA ASN A 154 -1.41 24.89 8.69
C ASN A 154 -2.47 23.79 8.48
N ASN A 155 -2.75 23.43 7.22
CA ASN A 155 -3.73 22.44 6.79
C ASN A 155 -3.07 21.49 5.75
N PRO A 156 -2.19 20.57 6.20
CA PRO A 156 -1.43 19.71 5.28
C PRO A 156 -2.32 18.78 4.43
N ALA A 157 -3.52 18.41 4.90
CA ALA A 157 -4.46 17.62 4.10
C ALA A 157 -4.92 18.33 2.81
N ALA A 158 -4.80 19.65 2.69
CA ALA A 158 -5.13 20.37 1.45
C ALA A 158 -4.22 19.99 0.26
N LYS A 159 -3.00 19.47 0.49
CA LYS A 159 -2.15 18.83 -0.55
C LYS A 159 -2.78 17.58 -1.16
N LEU A 160 -3.78 17.01 -0.48
CA LEU A 160 -4.40 15.72 -0.78
C LEU A 160 -5.92 15.86 -0.99
N LEU A 161 -6.42 17.08 -1.26
CA LEU A 161 -7.86 17.31 -1.48
C LEU A 161 -8.41 16.41 -2.59
N GLU A 162 -7.76 16.40 -3.75
CA GLU A 162 -8.10 15.54 -4.90
C GLU A 162 -8.11 14.04 -4.53
N PHE A 163 -7.20 13.61 -3.64
CA PHE A 163 -7.15 12.23 -3.14
C PHE A 163 -8.33 11.92 -2.21
N TYR A 164 -8.75 12.85 -1.35
CA TYR A 164 -9.95 12.66 -0.52
C TYR A 164 -11.23 12.72 -1.34
N GLU A 165 -11.28 13.53 -2.39
CA GLU A 165 -12.41 13.61 -3.32
C GLU A 165 -12.55 12.31 -4.14
N ASP A 166 -11.46 11.75 -4.67
CA ASP A 166 -11.43 10.41 -5.30
C ASP A 166 -11.87 9.31 -4.32
N VAL A 167 -11.35 9.32 -3.09
CA VAL A 167 -11.71 8.37 -2.02
C VAL A 167 -13.19 8.44 -1.60
N LEU A 168 -13.80 9.62 -1.62
CA LEU A 168 -15.19 9.83 -1.20
C LEU A 168 -16.19 9.68 -2.35
N GLY A 169 -15.81 9.99 -3.59
CA GLY A 169 -16.60 9.70 -4.79
C GLY A 169 -16.50 8.24 -5.26
N GLY A 170 -15.39 7.57 -4.95
CA GLY A 170 -15.12 6.18 -5.31
C GLY A 170 -15.97 5.18 -4.55
N GLY A 171 -17.01 4.65 -5.19
CA GLY A 171 -17.83 3.55 -4.64
C GLY A 171 -17.09 2.21 -4.46
N GLU A 172 -15.84 2.09 -4.92
CA GLU A 172 -15.04 0.87 -4.76
C GLU A 172 -14.47 0.72 -3.34
N GLU A 173 -14.82 -0.40 -2.69
CA GLU A 173 -14.15 -0.88 -1.47
C GLU A 173 -12.62 -1.03 -1.64
N GLY A 174 -11.89 -0.78 -0.56
CA GLY A 174 -10.43 -0.98 -0.50
C GLY A 174 -9.98 -2.43 -0.80
N ASN A 175 -8.80 -2.58 -1.40
CA ASN A 175 -8.27 -3.88 -1.80
C ASN A 175 -7.76 -4.72 -0.61
N VAL A 176 -8.10 -6.01 -0.58
CA VAL A 176 -7.66 -6.95 0.48
C VAL A 176 -6.51 -7.81 -0.04
N LEU A 177 -5.37 -7.81 0.66
CA LEU A 177 -4.24 -8.70 0.34
C LEU A 177 -4.46 -10.09 0.96
N GLU A 178 -4.29 -11.15 0.15
CA GLU A 178 -4.31 -12.52 0.64
C GLU A 178 -3.04 -12.80 1.47
N THR A 179 -3.15 -13.09 2.77
CA THR A 179 -1.98 -13.16 3.68
C THR A 179 -1.62 -14.56 4.18
N GLU A 180 -2.38 -15.61 3.81
CA GLU A 180 -2.27 -16.93 4.46
C GLU A 180 -0.92 -17.65 4.27
N LYS A 181 -0.38 -17.75 3.03
CA LYS A 181 1.02 -18.25 2.83
C LYS A 181 2.02 -17.46 3.71
N THR A 182 1.84 -16.14 3.86
CA THR A 182 2.76 -15.25 4.58
C THR A 182 2.68 -15.43 6.10
N LYS A 183 1.49 -15.58 6.69
CA LYS A 183 1.30 -15.90 8.12
C LYS A 183 1.97 -17.21 8.52
N LYS A 184 1.97 -18.21 7.62
CA LYS A 184 2.64 -19.50 7.87
C LYS A 184 4.17 -19.41 7.81
N ALA A 185 4.73 -18.40 7.15
CA ALA A 185 6.16 -18.20 6.98
C ALA A 185 6.75 -17.16 7.95
N SER A 186 5.97 -16.16 8.38
CA SER A 186 6.40 -15.15 9.35
C SER A 186 5.65 -15.29 10.67
N LYS A 187 6.40 -15.54 11.74
CA LYS A 187 5.88 -15.51 13.11
C LYS A 187 5.44 -14.09 13.48
N ALA A 188 6.18 -13.07 13.06
CA ALA A 188 5.82 -11.68 13.33
C ALA A 188 4.45 -11.29 12.75
N LEU A 189 4.10 -11.80 11.55
CA LEU A 189 2.77 -11.60 10.97
C LEU A 189 1.69 -12.50 11.60
N ASN A 190 2.04 -13.74 11.99
CA ASN A 190 1.12 -14.65 12.68
C ASN A 190 0.68 -14.10 14.05
N ASP A 191 1.61 -13.55 14.81
CA ASP A 191 1.37 -13.06 16.18
C ASP A 191 0.77 -11.62 16.17
N PHE A 192 0.69 -10.97 15.01
CA PHE A 192 0.14 -9.62 14.83
C PHE A 192 -1.40 -9.61 14.84
N LYS A 193 -1.98 -9.23 15.99
CA LYS A 193 -3.44 -9.17 16.21
C LYS A 193 -4.10 -7.86 15.72
N GLY A 194 -3.52 -7.19 14.73
CA GLY A 194 -4.01 -5.92 14.18
C GLY A 194 -3.61 -4.67 14.97
N VAL A 195 -3.99 -3.51 14.44
CA VAL A 195 -3.69 -2.18 15.01
C VAL A 195 -4.47 -1.93 16.30
N LYS A 196 -3.81 -1.36 17.31
CA LYS A 196 -4.39 -1.08 18.63
C LYS A 196 -4.59 0.41 18.91
N ARG A 197 -5.49 0.74 19.84
CA ARG A 197 -5.82 2.12 20.22
C ARG A 197 -4.62 2.88 20.81
N GLU A 198 -3.79 2.23 21.60
CA GLU A 198 -2.59 2.84 22.18
C GLU A 198 -1.54 3.24 21.12
N TRP A 199 -1.52 2.55 19.98
CA TRP A 199 -0.64 2.89 18.85
C TRP A 199 -1.16 4.09 18.06
N ILE A 200 -2.48 4.15 17.82
CA ILE A 200 -3.14 5.34 17.26
C ILE A 200 -2.84 6.56 18.15
N ALA A 201 -3.01 6.44 19.47
CA ALA A 201 -2.71 7.53 20.41
C ALA A 201 -1.24 7.95 20.36
N LYS A 202 -0.29 7.00 20.29
CA LYS A 202 1.14 7.27 20.11
C LYS A 202 1.41 8.08 18.84
N TRP A 203 0.94 7.61 17.68
CA TRP A 203 1.22 8.25 16.38
C TRP A 203 0.61 9.65 16.22
N ILE A 204 -0.43 9.97 17.00
CA ILE A 204 -1.03 11.31 17.04
C ILE A 204 -0.23 12.26 17.98
N SER A 205 0.58 11.71 18.90
CA SER A 205 1.31 12.46 19.92
C SER A 205 2.79 12.75 19.61
N GLU A 206 3.35 12.17 18.54
CA GLU A 206 4.76 12.31 18.12
C GLU A 206 4.90 13.20 16.89
#